data_AF-A0A8T7H7S3-F1
#
_entry.id   AF-A0A8T7H7S3-F1
#
_cell.length_a   1.000
_cell.length_b   1.000
_cell.length_c   1.000
_cell.angle_alpha   90.00
_cell.angle_beta   90.00
_cell.angle_gamma   90.00
#
_symmetry.space_group_name_H-M   'P 1'
#
loop_
_entity.id
_entity.type
_entity.pdbx_description
1 polymer ?
#
loop_
_entity_poly.entity_id
_entity_poly.type
_entity_poly.pdbx_seq_one_letter_code
_entity_poly.pdbx_strand_id
1 'polypeptide(L)'
;MYSHKKSSVIEIIILFMGVVIGFAGFLMINTLYKQEGTLSWEMVLSVFSWLTVFGIIILCSLIYYNLKFHLEETAELARESAEVQKEMVQLLKKK
;
A
#
# COMPACT_ATOMS: atom_id res chain seq x y z
N MET A 1 14.17 -1.49 -15.21
CA MET A 1 13.79 -0.15 -15.73
C MET A 1 12.47 0.19 -15.07
N TYR A 2 12.50 1.00 -14.00
CA TYR A 2 11.31 1.33 -13.20
C TYR A 2 10.37 2.19 -14.05
N SER A 3 9.36 1.54 -14.63
CA SER A 3 8.30 2.25 -15.33
C SER A 3 7.46 2.98 -14.28
N HIS A 4 7.55 4.31 -14.31
CA HIS A 4 6.61 5.22 -13.66
C HIS A 4 5.20 4.97 -14.23
N LYS A 5 4.54 3.90 -13.79
CA LYS A 5 3.09 3.73 -13.98
C LYS A 5 2.42 4.78 -13.11
N LYS A 6 1.49 5.55 -13.71
CA LYS A 6 0.64 6.56 -13.06
C LYS A 6 0.36 6.18 -11.60
N SER A 7 0.67 7.09 -10.68
CA SER A 7 0.39 6.86 -9.27
C SER A 7 -1.09 6.50 -9.12
N SER A 8 -1.33 5.28 -8.65
CA SER A 8 -2.67 4.76 -8.44
C SER A 8 -3.36 5.62 -7.39
N VAL A 9 -4.68 5.82 -7.49
CA VAL A 9 -5.47 6.54 -6.47
C VAL A 9 -5.20 5.95 -5.07
N ILE A 10 -4.98 4.64 -4.99
CA ILE A 10 -4.66 3.93 -3.74
C ILE A 10 -3.30 4.36 -3.16
N GLU A 11 -2.29 4.59 -3.99
CA GLU A 11 -0.97 5.04 -3.53
C GLU A 11 -1.06 6.45 -2.94
N ILE A 12 -1.83 7.31 -3.59
CA ILE A 12 -2.11 8.66 -3.10
C ILE A 12 -2.87 8.60 -1.77
N ILE A 13 -3.85 7.71 -1.64
CA ILE A 13 -4.58 7.51 -0.38
C ILE A 13 -3.64 7.02 0.73
N ILE A 14 -2.78 6.04 0.46
CA ILE A 14 -1.82 5.52 1.45
C ILE A 14 -0.85 6.62 1.89
N LEU A 15 -0.37 7.43 0.95
CA LEU A 15 0.55 8.53 1.23
C LEU A 15 -0.14 9.63 2.06
N PHE A 16 -1.36 10.01 1.69
CA PHE A 16 -2.16 10.96 2.46
C PHE A 16 -2.47 10.43 3.87
N MET A 17 -2.85 9.16 3.98
CA MET A 17 -3.12 8.51 5.25
C MET A 17 -1.88 8.50 6.15
N GLY A 18 -0.69 8.22 5.60
CA GLY A 18 0.57 8.31 6.33
C GLY A 18 0.84 9.71 6.90
N VAL A 19 0.56 10.77 6.12
CA VAL A 19 0.71 12.16 6.58
C VAL A 19 -0.28 12.50 7.69
N VAL A 20 -1.56 12.15 7.52
CA VAL A 20 -2.61 12.40 8.53
C VAL A 20 -2.29 11.70 9.84
N ILE A 21 -1.90 10.43 9.74
CA ILE A 21 -1.54 9.58 10.88
C ILE A 21 -0.32 10.15 11.62
N GLY A 22 0.73 10.57 10.88
CA GLY A 22 1.90 11.21 11.47
C GLY A 22 1.58 12.52 12.18
N PHE A 23 0.73 13.35 11.57
CA PHE A 23 0.32 14.61 12.17
C PHE A 23 -0.53 14.40 13.43
N ALA A 24 -1.45 13.42 13.40
CA ALA A 24 -2.24 13.04 14.56
C ALA A 24 -1.36 12.58 15.73
N GLY A 25 -0.35 11.75 15.45
CA GLY A 25 0.60 11.30 16.46
C GLY A 25 1.39 12.44 17.09
N PHE A 26 1.89 13.37 16.27
CA PHE A 26 2.57 14.56 16.74
C PHE A 26 1.68 15.42 17.65
N LEU A 27 0.43 15.68 17.25
CA LEU A 27 -0.50 16.45 18.07
C LEU A 27 -0.79 15.79 19.42
N MET A 28 -0.98 14.46 19.43
CA MET A 28 -1.27 13.71 20.65
C MET A 28 -0.10 13.77 21.63
N ILE A 29 1.13 13.50 21.15
CA ILE A 29 2.35 13.55 21.98
C ILE A 29 2.58 14.98 22.51
N ASN A 30 2.44 16.00 21.65
CA ASN A 30 2.63 17.39 22.05
C ASN A 30 1.57 17.86 23.06
N THR A 31 0.33 17.37 22.95
CA THR A 31 -0.74 17.69 23.91
C THR A 31 -0.45 17.08 25.27
N LEU A 32 -0.05 15.82 25.30
CA LEU A 32 0.40 15.13 26.52
C LEU A 32 1.59 15.86 27.15
N TYR A 33 2.59 16.23 26.35
CA TYR A 33 3.77 16.96 26.83
C TYR A 33 3.41 18.31 27.47
N LYS A 34 2.48 19.05 26.87
CA LYS A 34 2.01 20.33 27.42
C LYS A 34 1.20 20.17 28.70
N GLN A 35 0.52 19.04 28.90
CA GLN A 35 -0.23 18.78 30.14
C GLN A 35 0.68 18.38 31.30
N GLU A 36 1.64 17.48 31.07
CA GLU A 36 2.50 16.95 32.14
C GLU A 36 3.73 17.81 32.40
N GLY A 37 4.13 18.67 31.45
CA GLY A 37 5.27 19.59 31.57
C GLY A 37 6.63 18.89 31.68
N THR A 38 6.66 17.55 31.63
CA THR A 38 7.84 16.70 31.72
C THR A 38 7.74 15.58 30.71
N LEU A 39 8.88 15.00 30.34
CA LEU A 39 8.92 13.89 29.41
C LEU A 39 8.64 12.60 30.18
N SER A 40 7.41 12.09 30.09
CA SER A 40 7.01 10.86 30.76
C SER A 40 7.35 9.61 29.95
N TRP A 41 7.39 8.47 30.63
CA TRP A 41 7.73 7.18 30.00
C TRP A 41 6.65 6.76 29.00
N GLU A 42 5.41 7.13 29.27
CA GLU A 42 4.24 6.95 28.43
C GLU A 42 4.38 7.68 27.08
N MET A 43 5.01 8.87 27.06
CA MET A 43 5.31 9.59 25.82
C MET A 43 6.38 8.88 25.00
N VAL A 44 7.41 8.32 25.63
CA VAL A 44 8.44 7.52 24.94
C VAL A 44 7.82 6.29 24.29
N LEU A 45 7.00 5.55 25.04
CA LEU A 45 6.24 4.41 24.51
C LEU A 45 5.30 4.81 23.37
N SER A 46 4.67 5.98 23.47
CA SER A 46 3.80 6.52 22.41
C SER A 46 4.59 6.82 21.12
N VAL A 47 5.78 7.41 21.23
CA VAL A 47 6.66 7.65 20.07
C VAL A 47 7.07 6.32 19.41
N PHE A 48 7.50 5.33 20.19
CA PHE A 48 7.87 4.02 19.67
C PHE A 48 6.70 3.27 19.03
N SER A 49 5.51 3.38 19.62
CA SER A 49 4.29 2.81 19.05
C SER A 49 3.97 3.48 17.71
N TRP A 50 4.11 4.80 17.63
CA TRP A 50 3.93 5.54 16.38
C TRP A 50 4.93 5.14 15.30
N LEU A 51 6.20 4.95 15.65
CA LEU A 51 7.22 4.43 14.73
C LEU A 51 6.86 3.04 14.20
N THR A 52 6.27 2.19 15.05
CA THR A 52 5.79 0.85 14.65
C THR A 52 4.64 0.96 13.66
N VAL A 53 3.67 1.85 13.90
CA VAL A 53 2.57 2.12 12.95
C VAL A 53 3.11 2.56 11.60
N PHE A 54 4.10 3.45 11.56
CA PHE A 54 4.75 3.84 10.32
C PHE A 54 5.40 2.65 9.59
N GLY A 55 6.12 1.79 10.32
CA GLY A 55 6.69 0.56 9.76
C GLY A 55 5.64 -0.34 9.12
N ILE A 56 4.49 -0.53 9.78
CA ILE A 56 3.37 -1.32 9.25
C ILE A 56 2.79 -0.69 7.99
N ILE A 57 2.59 0.63 7.96
CA ILE A 57 2.05 1.33 6.78
C ILE A 57 2.99 1.13 5.57
N ILE A 58 4.30 1.23 5.78
CA ILE A 58 5.29 1.01 4.72
C ILE A 58 5.23 -0.44 4.23
N LEU A 59 5.16 -1.42 5.14
CA LEU A 59 5.02 -2.83 4.79
C LEU A 59 3.74 -3.12 4.02
N CYS A 60 2.60 -2.58 4.45
CA CYS A 60 1.32 -2.69 3.74
C CYS A 60 1.40 -2.12 2.32
N SER A 61 2.08 -0.98 2.16
CA SER A 61 2.31 -0.39 0.84
C SER A 61 3.10 -1.33 -0.07
N LEU A 62 4.23 -1.87 0.42
CA LEU A 62 5.06 -2.82 -0.33
C LEU A 62 4.29 -4.08 -0.71
N ILE A 63 3.53 -4.65 0.21
CA ILE A 63 2.69 -5.83 -0.05
C ILE A 63 1.64 -5.52 -1.11
N TYR A 64 0.97 -4.37 -1.01
CA TYR A 64 -0.02 -3.94 -1.99
C TYR A 64 0.59 -3.82 -3.39
N TYR A 65 1.76 -3.21 -3.53
CA TYR A 65 2.46 -3.12 -4.81
C TYR A 65 2.78 -4.51 -5.39
N ASN A 66 3.29 -5.40 -4.56
CA ASN A 66 3.65 -6.75 -5.01
C ASN A 66 2.40 -7.55 -5.43
N LEU A 67 1.33 -7.46 -4.65
CA LEU A 67 0.07 -8.12 -4.97
C LEU A 67 -0.54 -7.59 -6.27
N LYS A 68 -0.55 -6.26 -6.46
CA LYS A 68 -1.03 -5.63 -7.69
C LYS A 68 -0.23 -6.10 -8.91
N PHE A 69 1.10 -6.18 -8.78
CA PHE A 69 1.97 -6.65 -9.84
C PHE A 69 1.62 -8.09 -10.26
N HIS A 70 1.53 -9.02 -9.31
CA HIS A 70 1.20 -10.42 -9.61
C HIS A 70 -0.22 -10.60 -10.15
N LEU A 71 -1.18 -9.77 -9.71
CA LEU A 71 -2.53 -9.79 -10.26
C LEU A 71 -2.57 -9.31 -11.71
N GLU A 72 -1.83 -8.25 -12.05
CA GLU A 72 -1.71 -7.77 -13.43
C GLU A 72 -1.08 -8.85 -14.33
N GLU A 73 0.00 -9.47 -13.87
CA GLU A 73 0.67 -10.57 -14.59
C GLU A 73 -0.26 -11.77 -14.81
N THR A 74 -0.97 -12.20 -13.77
CA THR A 74 -1.92 -13.32 -13.86
C THR A 74 -3.09 -13.00 -14.81
N ALA A 75 -3.58 -11.77 -14.80
CA ALA A 75 -4.65 -11.33 -15.68
C ALA A 75 -4.22 -11.28 -17.15
N GLU A 76 -2.97 -10.91 -17.43
CA GLU A 76 -2.41 -10.93 -18.79
C GLU A 76 -2.28 -12.37 -19.32
N LEU A 77 -1.73 -13.29 -18.53
CA LEU A 77 -1.63 -14.71 -18.90
C LEU A 77 -3.01 -15.35 -19.13
N ALA A 78 -4.02 -14.99 -18.32
CA ALA A 78 -5.39 -15.45 -18.50
C ALA A 78 -6.02 -14.95 -19.82
N ARG A 79 -5.68 -13.72 -20.26
CA ARG A 79 -6.15 -13.19 -21.54
C ARG A 79 -5.51 -13.90 -22.73
N GLU A 80 -4.19 -14.07 -22.69
CA GLU A 80 -3.46 -14.78 -23.75
C GLU A 80 -3.98 -16.20 -23.93
N SER A 81 -4.15 -16.94 -22.82
CA SER A 81 -4.71 -18.30 -22.88
C SER A 81 -6.16 -18.33 -23.40
N ALA A 82 -6.98 -17.32 -23.10
CA ALA A 82 -8.33 -17.21 -23.64
C ALA A 82 -8.35 -16.90 -25.15
N GLU A 83 -7.40 -16.10 -25.64
CA GLU A 83 -7.25 -15.82 -27.08
C GLU A 83 -6.82 -17.08 -27.84
N VAL A 84 -5.80 -17.78 -27.33
CA VAL A 84 -5.34 -19.06 -27.89
C VAL A 84 -6.47 -20.10 -27.95
N GLN A 85 -7.31 -20.18 -26.91
CA GLN A 85 -8.49 -21.07 -26.94
C GLN A 85 -9.51 -20.67 -28.00
N LYS A 86 -9.77 -19.36 -28.18
CA LYS A 86 -10.69 -18.87 -29.22
C LYS A 86 -10.18 -19.23 -30.62
N GLU A 87 -8.88 -19.07 -30.88
CA GLU A 87 -8.28 -19.43 -32.16
C GLU A 87 -8.42 -20.93 -32.46
N MET A 88 -8.11 -21.80 -31.48
CA MET A 88 -8.28 -23.24 -31.64
C MET A 88 -9.73 -23.64 -31.95
N VAL A 89 -10.71 -23.03 -31.28
CA VAL A 89 -12.14 -23.28 -31.55
C VAL A 89 -12.55 -22.82 -32.95
N GLN A 90 -12.03 -21.70 -33.43
CA GLN A 90 -12.30 -21.22 -34.79
C GLN A 90 -11.69 -22.14 -35.85
N LEU A 91 -10.49 -22.67 -35.62
CA LEU A 91 -9.84 -23.63 -36.51
C LEU A 91 -10.62 -24.95 -36.59
N LEU A 92 -11.17 -25.42 -35.47
CA LEU A 92 -12.01 -26.62 -35.43
C LEU A 92 -13.35 -26.43 -36.17
N LYS A 93 -13.94 -25.23 -36.13
CA LYS A 93 -15.20 -24.92 -36.85
C LYS A 93 -15.02 -24.73 -38.37
N LYS A 94 -13.80 -24.43 -38.83
CA LYS A 94 -13.47 -24.24 -40.25
C LYS A 94 -13.17 -25.54 -41.00
N LYS A 95 -13.11 -26.66 -40.29
CA LYS A 95 -12.81 -27.99 -40.81
C LYS A 95 -14.09 -28.82 -40.89
#